data_AF-A0A943HZB3-F1
#
_entry.id   AF-A0A943HZB3-F1
#
_cell.length_a   1.000
_cell.length_b   1.000
_cell.length_c   1.000
_cell.angle_alpha   90.00
_cell.angle_beta   90.00
_cell.angle_gamma   90.00
#
_symmetry.space_group_name_H-M   'P 1'
#
loop_
_entity.id
_entity.type
_entity.pdbx_description
1 polymer ?
#
loop_
_entity_poly.entity_id
_entity_poly.type
_entity_poly.pdbx_seq_one_letter_code
_entity_poly.pdbx_strand_id
1 'polypeptide(L)'
;RLCDQVDRSILDWGERSFASTAQEQRCEEIARVLPLTYEQRPAWDLALLPKLGFESVSADETLYEHVWNEGERAFYATSPLFAIEATKAEK
;
A
#
# COMPACT_ATOMS: atom_id res chain seq x y z
N ARG A 1 -9.01 6.28 -2.61
CA ARG A 1 -7.67 6.87 -2.77
C ARG A 1 -7.68 8.38 -2.57
N LEU A 2 -8.52 9.18 -3.25
CA LEU A 2 -8.50 10.65 -3.06
C LEU A 2 -9.47 11.20 -1.99
N CYS A 3 -10.38 10.37 -1.47
CA CYS A 3 -11.41 10.86 -0.52
C CYS A 3 -10.86 11.21 0.87
N ASP A 4 -9.74 10.62 1.25
CA ASP A 4 -9.00 10.78 2.51
C ASP A 4 -7.74 11.66 2.35
N GLN A 5 -7.20 11.77 1.14
CA GLN A 5 -5.95 12.49 0.84
C GLN A 5 -6.16 13.96 0.48
N VAL A 6 -7.07 14.64 1.18
CA VAL A 6 -7.49 16.02 0.85
C VAL A 6 -6.66 17.06 1.60
N ASP A 7 -6.47 16.86 2.89
CA ASP A 7 -5.75 17.79 3.75
C ASP A 7 -4.32 17.32 3.96
N ARG A 8 -3.37 17.93 3.24
CA ARG A 8 -1.94 17.63 3.39
C ARG A 8 -1.33 18.25 4.65
N SER A 9 -2.01 19.19 5.30
CA SER A 9 -1.49 19.86 6.50
C SER A 9 -1.45 18.95 7.73
N ILE A 10 -2.20 17.86 7.71
CA ILE A 10 -2.16 16.83 8.75
C ILE A 10 -0.88 15.98 8.67
N LEU A 11 -0.14 16.07 7.56
CA LEU A 11 1.15 15.40 7.40
C LEU A 11 2.26 16.35 7.84
N ASP A 12 3.11 15.91 8.76
CA ASP A 12 4.31 16.63 9.21
C ASP A 12 5.48 16.47 8.20
N TRP A 13 5.17 16.66 6.92
CA TRP A 13 6.10 16.46 5.81
C TRP A 13 6.49 17.80 5.19
N GLY A 14 7.77 17.95 4.83
CA GLY A 14 8.23 19.14 4.11
C GLY A 14 7.69 19.20 2.67
N GLU A 15 7.63 20.40 2.09
CA GLU A 15 7.07 20.62 0.73
C GLU A 15 7.68 19.70 -0.35
N ARG A 16 8.97 19.37 -0.22
CA ARG A 16 9.69 18.49 -1.17
C ARG A 16 9.27 17.01 -1.10
N SER A 17 8.52 16.62 -0.08
CA SER A 17 7.99 15.26 0.07
C SER A 17 6.75 15.02 -0.78
N PHE A 18 6.09 16.08 -1.26
CA PHE A 18 4.89 15.97 -2.07
C PHE A 18 5.23 15.84 -3.55
N ALA A 19 4.53 14.92 -4.22
CA ALA A 19 4.52 14.88 -5.67
C ALA A 19 3.85 16.14 -6.23
N SER A 20 4.32 16.60 -7.39
CA SER A 20 3.60 17.60 -8.16
C SER A 20 2.31 17.01 -8.74
N THR A 21 1.34 17.87 -9.04
CA THR A 21 0.07 17.45 -9.66
C THR A 21 0.28 16.64 -10.95
N ALA A 22 1.29 17.00 -11.76
CA ALA A 22 1.62 16.28 -12.98
C ALA A 22 2.16 14.86 -12.70
N GLN A 23 2.95 14.69 -11.64
CA GLN A 23 3.43 13.37 -11.21
C GLN A 23 2.29 12.50 -10.67
N GLU A 24 1.37 13.07 -9.89
CA GLU A 24 0.19 12.38 -9.37
C GLU A 24 -0.71 11.87 -10.50
N GLN A 25 -1.03 12.75 -11.46
CA GLN A 25 -1.85 12.37 -12.63
C GLN A 25 -1.20 11.25 -13.45
N ARG A 26 0.11 11.36 -13.70
CA ARG A 26 0.85 10.31 -14.42
C ARG A 26 0.86 8.98 -13.66
N CYS A 27 0.96 9.02 -12.33
CA CYS A 27 0.91 7.81 -11.51
C CYS A 27 -0.46 7.13 -11.60
N GLU A 28 -1.55 7.91 -11.56
CA GLU A 28 -2.92 7.41 -11.74
C GLU A 28 -3.16 6.82 -13.14
N GLU A 29 -2.62 7.43 -14.19
CA GLU A 29 -2.67 6.88 -15.55
C GLU A 29 -1.97 5.52 -15.66
N ILE A 30 -0.78 5.40 -15.06
CA ILE A 30 -0.04 4.13 -15.00
C ILE A 30 -0.84 3.10 -14.18
N ALA A 31 -1.38 3.48 -13.03
CA ALA A 31 -2.17 2.58 -12.19
C ALA A 31 -3.34 1.99 -12.97
N ARG A 32 -4.07 2.76 -13.78
CA ARG A 32 -5.21 2.25 -14.58
C ARG A 32 -4.86 1.12 -15.55
N VAL A 33 -3.61 1.02 -16.00
CA VAL A 33 -3.18 -0.02 -16.95
C VAL A 33 -2.44 -1.19 -16.27
N LEU A 34 -2.10 -1.06 -14.98
CA LEU A 34 -1.45 -2.14 -14.25
C LEU A 34 -2.49 -3.20 -13.82
N PRO A 35 -2.24 -4.49 -14.08
CA PRO A 35 -3.19 -5.56 -13.75
C PRO A 35 -3.48 -5.64 -12.25
N LEU A 36 -2.47 -5.37 -11.44
CA LEU A 36 -2.54 -5.40 -9.98
C LEU A 36 -3.42 -4.31 -9.35
N THR A 37 -3.78 -3.26 -10.11
CA THR A 37 -4.63 -2.17 -9.60
C THR A 37 -6.03 -2.63 -9.23
N TYR A 38 -6.51 -3.69 -9.88
CA TYR A 38 -7.86 -4.22 -9.70
C TYR A 38 -7.91 -5.41 -8.73
N GLU A 39 -6.76 -5.86 -8.24
CA GLU A 39 -6.66 -6.97 -7.31
C GLU A 39 -6.85 -6.49 -5.86
N GLN A 40 -7.59 -7.28 -5.07
CA GLN A 40 -7.78 -7.02 -3.65
C GLN A 40 -6.59 -7.55 -2.87
N ARG A 41 -5.67 -6.66 -2.49
CA ARG A 41 -4.50 -7.00 -1.66
C ARG A 41 -4.78 -6.67 -0.18
N PRO A 42 -4.35 -7.52 0.77
CA PRO A 42 -3.42 -8.65 0.61
C PRO A 42 -4.03 -10.00 0.21
N ALA A 43 -5.36 -10.11 0.08
CA ALA A 43 -6.03 -11.39 -0.19
C ALA A 43 -5.52 -12.08 -1.47
N TRP A 44 -5.24 -11.31 -2.51
CA TRP A 44 -4.61 -11.79 -3.75
C TRP A 44 -3.22 -12.41 -3.50
N ASP A 45 -2.39 -11.77 -2.67
CA ASP A 45 -1.05 -12.26 -2.34
C ASP A 45 -1.10 -13.60 -1.61
N LEU A 46 -1.96 -13.67 -0.59
CA LEU A 46 -2.16 -14.87 0.22
C LEU A 46 -2.64 -16.07 -0.64
N ALA A 47 -3.42 -15.80 -1.69
CA ALA A 47 -3.90 -16.83 -2.60
C ALA A 47 -2.86 -17.24 -3.68
N LEU A 48 -1.97 -16.33 -4.07
CA LEU A 48 -1.02 -16.56 -5.16
C LEU A 48 0.30 -17.16 -4.68
N LEU A 49 0.89 -16.63 -3.61
CA LEU A 49 2.24 -17.01 -3.17
C LEU A 49 2.39 -18.51 -2.88
N PRO A 50 1.42 -19.21 -2.26
CA PRO A 50 1.53 -20.66 -2.11
C PRO A 50 1.63 -21.42 -3.45
N LYS A 51 0.91 -20.94 -4.48
CA LYS A 51 0.95 -21.53 -5.84
C LYS A 51 2.29 -21.33 -6.53
N LEU A 52 3.06 -20.31 -6.10
CA LEU A 52 4.41 -20.03 -6.58
C LEU A 52 5.49 -20.81 -5.80
N GLY A 53 5.10 -21.67 -4.86
CA GLY A 53 6.01 -22.53 -4.10
C GLY A 53 6.58 -21.90 -2.84
N PHE A 54 5.89 -20.91 -2.27
CA PHE A 54 6.15 -20.47 -0.89
C PHE A 54 5.41 -21.39 0.08
N GLU A 55 6.08 -21.76 1.18
CA GLU A 55 5.58 -22.76 2.13
C GLU A 55 4.80 -22.14 3.28
N SER A 56 5.29 -21.01 3.80
CA SER A 56 4.58 -20.19 4.77
C SER A 56 4.31 -18.83 4.14
N VAL A 57 3.06 -18.38 4.21
CA VAL A 57 2.64 -17.05 3.75
C VAL A 57 1.68 -16.47 4.77
N SER A 58 1.96 -15.25 5.22
CA SER A 58 1.11 -14.49 6.15
C SER A 58 1.07 -13.02 5.75
N ALA A 59 0.07 -12.31 6.26
CA ALA A 59 -0.07 -10.87 6.10
C ALA A 59 -0.30 -10.21 7.46
N ASP A 60 0.32 -9.05 7.67
CA ASP A 60 -0.01 -8.14 8.77
C ASP A 60 -0.73 -6.93 8.18
N GLU A 61 -2.07 -6.94 8.30
CA GLU A 61 -2.95 -5.85 7.83
C GLU A 61 -3.03 -4.68 8.82
N THR A 62 -2.42 -4.81 10.00
CA THR A 62 -2.39 -3.81 11.07
C THR A 62 -1.04 -3.12 11.19
N LEU A 63 -0.11 -3.39 10.27
CA LEU A 63 1.23 -2.80 10.28
C LEU A 63 1.19 -1.27 10.35
N TYR A 64 0.26 -0.67 9.60
CA TYR A 64 0.07 0.78 9.56
C TYR A 64 -0.15 1.41 10.95
N GLU A 65 -0.73 0.68 11.90
CA GLU A 65 -0.95 1.18 13.28
C GLU A 65 0.36 1.43 14.03
N HIS A 66 1.42 0.73 13.63
CA HIS A 66 2.73 0.76 14.27
C HIS A 66 3.72 1.70 13.58
N VAL A 67 3.55 1.93 12.27
CA VAL A 67 4.52 2.68 11.45
C VAL A 67 4.02 4.06 11.03
N TRP A 68 2.71 4.32 11.07
CA TRP A 68 2.15 5.63 10.76
C TRP A 68 1.84 6.42 12.01
N ASN A 69 2.14 7.71 11.96
CA ASN A 69 1.64 8.67 12.93
C ASN A 69 0.14 8.95 12.71
N GLU A 70 -0.48 9.68 13.63
CA GLU A 70 -1.93 9.97 13.58
C GLU A 70 -2.36 10.67 12.28
N GLY A 71 -1.56 11.62 11.79
CA GLY A 71 -1.82 12.33 10.54
C GLY A 71 -1.76 11.41 9.32
N GLU A 72 -0.75 10.55 9.25
CA GLU A 72 -0.60 9.54 8.18
C GLU A 72 -1.75 8.54 8.20
N ARG A 73 -2.18 8.06 9.37
CA ARG A 73 -3.34 7.16 9.49
C ARG A 73 -4.63 7.82 9.00
N ALA A 74 -4.82 9.11 9.28
CA ALA A 74 -5.98 9.86 8.80
C ALA A 74 -5.91 10.08 7.28
N PHE A 75 -4.73 10.45 6.76
CA PHE A 75 -4.50 10.73 5.34
C PHE A 75 -4.64 9.49 4.45
N TYR A 76 -4.21 8.32 4.94
CA TYR A 76 -4.23 7.05 4.20
C TYR A 76 -5.30 6.06 4.69
N ALA A 77 -6.36 6.55 5.34
CA ALA A 77 -7.39 5.73 5.98
C ALA A 77 -8.11 4.74 5.03
N THR A 78 -8.20 5.05 3.74
CA THR A 78 -8.87 4.20 2.73
C THR A 78 -7.92 3.25 2.01
N SER A 79 -6.63 3.35 2.27
CA SER A 79 -5.61 2.45 1.72
C SER A 79 -4.55 2.14 2.78
N PRO A 80 -4.91 1.45 3.88
CA PRO A 80 -3.99 1.13 4.94
C PRO A 80 -2.82 0.27 4.44
N LEU A 81 -1.64 0.50 5.01
CA LEU A 81 -0.46 -0.28 4.72
C LEU A 81 -0.51 -1.65 5.39
N PHE A 82 -0.14 -2.68 4.64
CA PHE A 82 0.01 -4.05 5.12
C PHE A 82 1.40 -4.59 4.75
N ALA A 83 1.87 -5.59 5.50
CA ALA A 83 3.04 -6.39 5.13
C ALA A 83 2.64 -7.79 4.72
N ILE A 84 3.45 -8.39 3.83
CA ILE A 84 3.39 -9.81 3.49
C ILE A 84 4.72 -10.44 3.91
N GLU A 85 4.64 -11.57 4.60
CA GLU A 85 5.78 -12.43 4.85
C GLU A 85 5.56 -13.73 4.08
N ALA A 86 6.57 -14.16 3.32
CA ALA A 86 6.52 -15.41 2.59
C ALA A 86 7.90 -16.09 2.62
N THR A 87 7.94 -17.34 3.08
CA THR A 87 9.17 -18.13 3.16
C THR A 87 9.15 -19.29 2.18
N LYS A 88 10.32 -19.62 1.65
CA LYS A 88 10.54 -20.84 0.86
C LYS A 88 11.32 -21.82 1.73
N ALA A 89 11.08 -23.12 1.58
CA ALA A 89 11.98 -24.11 2.17
C ALA A 89 13.42 -23.82 1.74
N GLU A 90 14.33 -23.84 2.71
CA GLU A 90 15.74 -24.02 2.39
C GLU A 90 15.91 -25.42 1.80
N LYS A 91 16.59 -25.50 0.65
CA LYS A 91 16.90 -26.77 -0.01
C LYS A 91 18.07 -27.47 0.64
#